data_AF-A0A7M3Z5C7-F1
#
_entry.id   AF-A0A7M3Z5C7-F1
#
_cell.length_a   1.000
_cell.length_b   1.000
_cell.length_c   1.000
_cell.angle_alpha   90.00
_cell.angle_beta   90.00
_cell.angle_gamma   90.00
#
_symmetry.space_group_name_H-M   'P 1'
#
loop_
_entity.id
_entity.type
_entity.pdbx_description
1 polymer ?
#
loop_
_entity_poly.entity_id
_entity_poly.type
_entity_poly.pdbx_seq_one_letter_code
_entity_poly.pdbx_strand_id
1 'polypeptide(L)'
;SAVLSLVFFLLLLPFSITSLGFQIALGRLLGDSTDEGLDARTSYQFLAAFFGSLLIWPVVALGWTLLVWFNQGVVGDLLGWADGWLTLGTTTSFAGLLTVYLFCFPLFWASGKSFAAAWDVWADTRKAWVRWRFPRQEKSRLETLISELTP
;
A
#
# COMPACT_ATOMS: atom_id res chain seq x y z
N SER A 1 -3.11 4.43 -17.06
CA SER A 1 -3.76 5.76 -16.91
C SER A 1 -3.65 6.17 -15.45
N ALA A 2 -3.20 7.39 -15.17
CA ALA A 2 -2.96 7.88 -13.80
C ALA A 2 -4.22 7.81 -12.91
N VAL A 3 -5.38 8.15 -13.48
CA VAL A 3 -6.68 8.08 -12.79
C VAL A 3 -7.04 6.65 -12.41
N LEU A 4 -6.78 5.69 -13.31
CA LEU A 4 -7.06 4.28 -13.07
C LEU A 4 -6.22 3.73 -11.90
N SER A 5 -4.93 4.06 -11.84
CA SER A 5 -4.06 3.67 -10.74
C SER A 5 -4.53 4.23 -9.40
N LEU A 6 -5.02 5.47 -9.39
CA LEU A 6 -5.55 6.12 -8.20
C LEU A 6 -6.87 5.49 -7.73
N VAL A 7 -7.77 5.17 -8.67
CA VAL A 7 -9.03 4.47 -8.38
C VAL A 7 -8.77 3.05 -7.84
N PHE A 8 -7.86 2.29 -8.45
CA PHE A 8 -7.48 0.97 -7.94
C PHE A 8 -6.88 1.05 -6.53
N PHE A 9 -6.04 2.05 -6.27
CA PHE A 9 -5.51 2.27 -4.93
C PHE A 9 -6.61 2.63 -3.92
N LEU A 10 -7.57 3.48 -4.27
CA LEU A 10 -8.69 3.84 -3.39
C LEU A 10 -9.56 2.63 -3.04
N LEU A 11 -9.79 1.72 -3.99
CA LEU A 11 -10.51 0.46 -3.72
C LEU A 11 -9.73 -0.48 -2.79
N LEU A 12 -8.41 -0.52 -2.94
CA LEU A 12 -7.52 -1.35 -2.12
C LEU A 12 -6.98 -0.64 -0.88
N LEU A 13 -7.48 0.56 -0.59
CA LEU A 13 -7.04 1.40 0.52
C LEU A 13 -7.21 0.74 1.91
N PRO A 14 -8.35 0.12 2.26
CA PRO A 14 -8.49 -0.52 3.57
C PRO A 14 -7.48 -1.67 3.76
N PHE A 15 -7.21 -2.44 2.70
CA PHE A 15 -6.21 -3.49 2.72
C PHE A 15 -4.79 -2.92 2.79
N SER A 16 -4.51 -1.83 2.06
CA SER A 16 -3.20 -1.18 2.06
C SER A 16 -2.86 -0.58 3.42
N ILE A 17 -3.82 0.06 4.10
CA ILE A 17 -3.60 0.65 5.42
C ILE A 17 -3.33 -0.45 6.46
N THR A 18 -4.14 -1.50 6.47
CA THR A 18 -4.02 -2.58 7.47
C THR A 18 -2.76 -3.43 7.26
N SER A 19 -2.34 -3.67 6.00
CA SER A 19 -1.17 -4.51 5.70
C SER A 19 0.16 -3.73 5.64
N LEU A 20 0.20 -2.59 4.95
CA LEU A 20 1.42 -1.83 4.67
C LEU A 20 1.60 -0.66 5.63
N GLY A 21 0.50 -0.08 6.14
CA GLY A 21 0.56 1.08 7.03
C GLY A 21 1.36 0.80 8.30
N PHE A 22 1.17 -0.38 8.90
CA PHE A 22 1.93 -0.78 10.08
C PHE A 22 3.42 -0.99 9.77
N GLN A 23 3.75 -1.53 8.59
CA GLN A 23 5.15 -1.70 8.12
C GLN A 23 5.86 -0.36 7.93
N ILE A 24 5.17 0.60 7.30
CA ILE A 24 5.70 1.95 7.05
C ILE A 24 5.92 2.68 8.37
N ALA A 25 4.99 2.56 9.33
CA ALA A 25 5.13 3.16 10.66
C ALA A 25 6.33 2.60 11.42
N LEU A 26 6.51 1.27 11.43
CA LEU A 26 7.66 0.64 12.06
C LEU A 26 8.97 1.03 11.36
N GLY A 27 9.00 1.05 10.03
CA GLY A 27 10.18 1.47 9.27
C GLY A 27 10.59 2.91 9.55
N ARG A 28 9.64 3.83 9.74
CA ARG A 28 9.93 5.21 10.17
C ARG A 28 10.43 5.27 11.60
N LEU A 29 9.79 4.56 12.53
CA LEU A 29 10.20 4.57 13.93
C LEU A 29 11.64 4.08 14.10
N LEU A 30 12.00 2.96 13.46
CA LEU A 30 13.34 2.39 13.50
C LEU A 30 14.35 3.30 12.79
N GLY A 31 14.03 3.79 11.59
CA GLY A 31 14.94 4.62 10.81
C GLY A 31 15.19 6.02 11.37
N ASP A 32 14.22 6.63 12.07
CA ASP A 32 14.41 7.94 12.72
C ASP A 32 15.12 7.83 14.08
N SER A 33 15.11 6.65 14.71
CA SER A 33 15.77 6.42 16.01
C SER A 33 17.29 6.22 15.92
N THR A 34 17.83 6.09 14.70
CA THR A 34 19.24 5.85 14.44
C THR A 34 19.89 7.11 13.87
N ASP A 35 20.97 7.57 14.52
CA ASP A 35 21.76 8.76 14.12
C ASP A 35 22.85 8.41 13.08
N GLU A 36 22.77 7.21 12.50
CA GLU A 36 23.64 6.79 11.40
C GLU A 36 23.19 7.47 10.10
N GLY A 37 24.17 7.71 9.22
CA GLY A 37 23.98 8.46 8.00
C GLY A 37 22.80 8.00 7.14
N LEU A 38 22.42 8.84 6.18
CA LEU A 38 21.23 8.67 5.33
C LEU A 38 21.12 7.28 4.67
N ASP A 39 22.25 6.61 4.40
CA ASP A 39 22.31 5.25 3.83
C ASP A 39 21.82 4.17 4.81
N ALA A 40 22.25 4.22 6.07
CA ALA A 40 21.83 3.29 7.12
C ALA A 40 20.32 3.40 7.38
N ARG A 41 19.78 4.62 7.39
CA ARG A 41 18.33 4.87 7.54
C ARG A 41 17.50 4.17 6.46
N THR A 42 17.95 4.17 5.20
CA THR A 42 17.23 3.48 4.11
C THR A 42 17.31 1.96 4.23
N SER A 43 18.42 1.44 4.74
CA SER A 43 18.59 0.01 4.99
C SER A 43 17.61 -0.50 6.06
N TYR A 44 17.42 0.24 7.16
CA TYR A 44 16.42 -0.12 8.18
C TYR A 44 14.98 -0.08 7.67
N GLN A 45 14.66 0.92 6.84
CA GLN A 45 13.32 1.04 6.23
C GLN A 45 13.05 -0.12 5.26
N PHE A 46 14.04 -0.52 4.46
CA PHE A 46 13.95 -1.67 3.59
C PHE A 46 13.80 -2.98 4.36
N LEU A 47 14.59 -3.15 5.42
CA LEU A 47 14.55 -4.31 6.30
C LEU A 47 13.19 -4.44 6.98
N ALA A 48 12.64 -3.33 7.49
CA ALA A 48 11.30 -3.27 8.07
C ALA A 48 10.20 -3.57 7.04
N ALA A 49 10.37 -3.17 5.78
CA ALA A 49 9.42 -3.53 4.71
C ALA A 49 9.48 -5.04 4.39
N PHE A 50 10.66 -5.63 4.29
CA PHE A 50 10.84 -7.05 4.01
C PHE A 50 10.30 -7.94 5.14
N PHE A 51 10.79 -7.75 6.37
CA PHE A 51 10.33 -8.52 7.52
C PHE A 51 8.91 -8.15 7.93
N GLY A 52 8.50 -6.92 7.66
CA GLY A 52 7.14 -6.49 7.90
C GLY A 52 6.15 -7.33 7.09
N SER A 53 6.45 -7.66 5.83
CA SER A 53 5.59 -8.54 5.04
C SER A 53 5.55 -9.97 5.59
N LEU A 54 6.66 -10.49 6.10
CA LEU A 54 6.73 -11.83 6.66
C LEU A 54 6.00 -11.96 8.02
N LEU A 55 6.13 -10.96 8.88
CA LEU A 55 5.62 -11.00 10.25
C LEU A 55 4.19 -10.44 10.37
N ILE A 56 3.88 -9.36 9.65
CA ILE A 56 2.61 -8.65 9.80
C ILE A 56 1.53 -9.26 8.92
N TRP A 57 1.84 -9.70 7.70
CA TRP A 57 0.82 -10.22 6.80
C TRP A 57 0.11 -11.46 7.33
N PRO A 58 0.77 -12.46 7.95
CA PRO A 58 0.06 -13.60 8.55
C PRO A 58 -0.93 -13.16 9.63
N VAL A 59 -0.53 -12.23 10.51
CA VAL A 59 -1.39 -11.72 11.59
C VAL A 59 -2.59 -10.94 11.03
N VAL A 60 -2.34 -10.07 10.05
CA VAL A 60 -3.40 -9.28 9.40
C VAL A 60 -4.32 -10.16 8.57
N ALA A 61 -3.79 -11.17 7.86
CA ALA A 61 -4.57 -12.14 7.11
C ALA A 61 -5.47 -12.98 8.03
N LEU A 62 -4.96 -13.39 9.21
CA LEU A 62 -5.80 -14.04 10.23
C LEU A 62 -6.92 -13.12 10.69
N GLY A 63 -6.63 -11.85 10.95
CA GLY A 63 -7.64 -10.85 11.30
C GLY A 63 -8.74 -10.70 10.25
N TRP A 64 -8.36 -10.58 8.97
CA TRP A 64 -9.31 -10.52 7.86
C TRP A 64 -10.12 -11.81 7.70
N THR A 65 -9.49 -12.97 7.88
CA THR A 65 -10.16 -14.27 7.81
C THR A 65 -11.20 -14.42 8.93
N LEU A 66 -10.88 -13.99 10.15
CA LEU A 66 -11.82 -13.96 11.27
C LEU A 66 -12.97 -12.98 11.03
N LEU A 67 -12.69 -11.80 10.49
CA LEU A 67 -13.73 -10.85 10.11
C LEU A 67 -14.70 -11.43 9.08
N VAL A 68 -14.18 -12.15 8.08
CA VAL A 68 -15.00 -12.86 7.09
C VAL A 68 -15.84 -13.96 7.75
N TRP A 69 -15.28 -14.70 8.70
CA TRP A 69 -16.01 -15.73 9.43
C TRP A 69 -17.20 -15.16 10.23
N PHE A 70 -16.98 -14.08 10.97
CA PHE A 70 -18.04 -13.44 11.77
C PHE A 70 -19.11 -12.77 10.92
N ASN A 71 -18.74 -12.29 9.72
CA ASN A 71 -19.64 -11.56 8.82
C ASN A 71 -20.06 -12.39 7.59
N GLN A 72 -19.93 -13.72 7.65
CA GLN A 72 -20.13 -14.60 6.49
C GLN A 72 -21.51 -14.46 5.83
N GLY A 73 -22.56 -14.20 6.63
CA GLY A 73 -23.92 -13.97 6.13
C GLY A 73 -24.04 -12.66 5.37
N VAL A 74 -23.55 -11.56 5.96
CA VAL A 74 -23.56 -10.23 5.33
C VAL A 74 -22.75 -10.23 4.03
N VAL A 75 -21.59 -10.90 4.01
CA VAL A 75 -20.76 -11.04 2.81
C VAL A 75 -21.48 -11.88 1.75
N GLY A 76 -22.16 -12.94 2.15
CA GLY A 76 -22.98 -13.77 1.26
C GLY A 76 -24.10 -12.96 0.60
N ASP A 77 -24.87 -12.23 1.40
CA ASP A 77 -25.99 -11.40 0.93
C ASP A 77 -25.52 -10.30 -0.04
N LEU A 78 -24.42 -9.62 0.29
CA LEU A 78 -23.88 -8.53 -0.53
C LEU A 78 -23.39 -9.00 -1.90
N LEU A 79 -22.87 -10.22 -1.97
CA LEU A 79 -22.35 -10.82 -3.21
C LEU A 79 -23.38 -11.70 -3.93
N GLY A 80 -24.58 -11.88 -3.36
CA GLY A 80 -25.62 -12.76 -3.87
C GLY A 80 -25.21 -14.24 -3.87
N TRP A 81 -24.34 -14.63 -2.95
CA TRP A 81 -23.86 -16.00 -2.82
C TRP A 81 -24.79 -16.85 -1.95
N ALA A 82 -24.84 -18.15 -2.22
CA ALA A 82 -25.65 -19.08 -1.45
C ALA A 82 -25.13 -19.25 0.00
N ASP A 83 -26.05 -19.59 0.90
CA ASP A 83 -25.74 -19.94 2.28
C ASP A 83 -24.71 -21.09 2.31
N GLY A 84 -23.58 -20.86 2.95
CA GLY A 84 -22.48 -21.82 3.01
C GLY A 84 -21.42 -21.67 1.91
N TRP A 85 -21.30 -20.51 1.25
CA TRP A 85 -20.21 -20.25 0.28
C TRP A 85 -18.79 -20.54 0.82
N LEU A 86 -18.58 -20.44 2.13
CA LEU A 86 -17.32 -20.80 2.80
C LEU A 86 -17.06 -22.31 2.93
N THR A 87 -18.05 -23.17 2.72
CA THR A 87 -17.86 -24.63 2.83
C THR A 87 -17.29 -25.24 1.57
N LEU A 88 -17.33 -24.53 0.43
CA LEU A 88 -16.82 -24.97 -0.87
C LEU A 88 -17.29 -26.38 -1.27
N GLY A 89 -18.53 -26.74 -0.92
CA GLY A 89 -19.10 -28.06 -1.19
C GLY A 89 -18.66 -29.18 -0.23
N THR A 90 -17.91 -28.83 0.82
CA THR A 90 -17.56 -29.75 1.92
C THR A 90 -18.49 -29.56 3.12
N THR A 91 -18.35 -30.40 4.15
CA THR A 91 -19.11 -30.29 5.40
C THR A 91 -18.53 -29.27 6.39
N THR A 92 -17.31 -28.76 6.15
CA THR A 92 -16.62 -27.86 7.09
C THR A 92 -16.16 -26.58 6.39
N SER A 93 -16.27 -25.44 7.06
CA SER A 93 -15.85 -24.15 6.49
C SER A 93 -14.32 -23.94 6.50
N PHE A 94 -13.56 -24.92 7.01
CA PHE A 94 -12.11 -24.81 7.15
C PHE A 94 -11.41 -24.60 5.80
N ALA A 95 -11.83 -25.32 4.76
CA ALA A 95 -11.25 -25.20 3.43
C ALA A 95 -11.47 -23.81 2.82
N GLY A 96 -12.66 -23.21 2.98
CA GLY A 96 -12.94 -21.85 2.52
C GLY A 96 -12.19 -20.80 3.32
N LEU A 97 -12.11 -20.93 4.64
CA LEU A 97 -11.32 -20.01 5.48
C LEU A 97 -9.83 -20.06 5.15
N LEU A 98 -9.27 -21.25 4.91
CA LEU A 98 -7.89 -21.40 4.46
C LEU A 98 -7.68 -20.76 3.09
N THR A 99 -8.65 -20.91 2.18
CA THR A 99 -8.61 -20.26 0.86
C THR A 99 -8.62 -18.74 1.00
N VAL A 100 -9.50 -18.17 1.84
CA VAL A 100 -9.55 -16.73 2.14
C VAL A 100 -8.21 -16.26 2.71
N TYR A 101 -7.68 -16.98 3.69
CA TYR A 101 -6.39 -16.67 4.32
C TYR A 101 -5.25 -16.62 3.31
N LEU A 102 -5.14 -17.64 2.44
CA LEU A 102 -4.11 -17.67 1.39
C LEU A 102 -4.32 -16.59 0.34
N PHE A 103 -5.57 -16.24 0.02
CA PHE A 103 -5.90 -15.20 -0.96
C PHE A 103 -5.60 -13.78 -0.43
N CYS A 104 -5.53 -13.58 0.89
CA CYS A 104 -5.10 -12.31 1.46
C CYS A 104 -3.66 -11.94 1.04
N PHE A 105 -2.74 -12.90 0.86
CA PHE A 105 -1.36 -12.63 0.48
C PHE A 105 -1.20 -11.99 -0.91
N PRO A 106 -1.73 -12.57 -2.01
CA PRO A 106 -1.69 -11.91 -3.32
C PRO A 106 -2.49 -10.60 -3.32
N LEU A 107 -3.55 -10.49 -2.50
CA LEU A 107 -4.31 -9.25 -2.36
C LEU A 107 -3.47 -8.13 -1.70
N PHE A 108 -2.75 -8.42 -0.62
CA PHE A 108 -1.85 -7.46 0.04
C PHE A 108 -0.67 -7.07 -0.86
N TRP A 109 -0.17 -8.03 -1.64
CA TRP A 109 0.84 -7.74 -2.64
C TRP A 109 0.31 -6.81 -3.75
N ALA A 110 -0.88 -7.10 -4.29
CA ALA A 110 -1.52 -6.28 -5.30
C ALA A 110 -1.85 -4.88 -4.74
N SER A 111 -2.28 -4.79 -3.49
CA SER A 111 -2.53 -3.51 -2.81
C SER A 111 -1.24 -2.70 -2.68
N GLY A 112 -0.11 -3.33 -2.33
CA GLY A 112 1.20 -2.67 -2.29
C GLY A 112 1.68 -2.16 -3.65
N LYS A 113 1.49 -2.94 -4.72
CA LYS A 113 1.76 -2.50 -6.09
C LYS A 113 0.89 -1.30 -6.47
N SER A 114 -0.40 -1.34 -6.12
CA SER A 114 -1.33 -0.24 -6.39
C SER A 114 -0.95 1.03 -5.63
N PHE A 115 -0.53 0.91 -4.37
CA PHE A 115 -0.06 2.01 -3.54
C PHE A 115 1.19 2.66 -4.14
N ALA A 116 2.19 1.86 -4.55
CA ALA A 116 3.39 2.38 -5.19
C ALA A 116 3.07 3.13 -6.50
N ALA A 117 2.18 2.57 -7.32
CA ALA A 117 1.74 3.22 -8.56
C ALA A 117 0.98 4.53 -8.31
N ALA A 118 0.09 4.57 -7.31
CA ALA A 118 -0.63 5.78 -6.93
C ALA A 118 0.31 6.83 -6.31
N TRP A 119 1.31 6.40 -5.55
CA TRP A 119 2.32 7.28 -4.97
C TRP A 119 3.16 7.97 -6.04
N ASP A 120 3.54 7.25 -7.09
CA ASP A 120 4.30 7.82 -8.22
C ASP A 120 3.47 8.90 -8.95
N VAL A 121 2.19 8.59 -9.23
CA VAL A 121 1.24 9.57 -9.80
C VAL A 121 1.10 10.80 -8.89
N TRP A 122 1.02 10.62 -7.57
CA TRP A 122 0.97 11.71 -6.61
C TRP A 122 2.24 12.57 -6.62
N ALA A 123 3.41 11.95 -6.66
CA ALA A 123 4.69 12.67 -6.71
C ALA A 123 4.82 13.51 -7.98
N ASP A 124 4.41 12.96 -9.12
CA ASP A 124 4.46 13.66 -10.41
C ASP A 124 3.43 14.78 -10.52
N THR A 125 2.21 14.55 -10.03
CA THR A 125 1.20 15.63 -9.94
C THR A 125 1.64 16.75 -9.00
N ARG A 126 2.29 16.43 -7.87
CA ARG A 126 2.89 17.44 -6.98
C ARG A 126 3.97 18.26 -7.68
N LYS A 127 4.91 17.61 -8.40
CA LYS A 127 5.94 18.32 -9.18
C LYS A 127 5.32 19.21 -10.25
N ALA A 128 4.32 18.71 -10.98
CA ALA A 128 3.59 19.48 -11.98
C ALA A 128 2.89 20.70 -11.35
N TRP A 129 2.29 20.54 -10.18
CA TRP A 129 1.65 21.63 -9.45
C TRP A 129 2.65 22.72 -9.04
N VAL A 130 3.82 22.32 -8.52
CA VAL A 130 4.91 23.28 -8.18
C VAL A 130 5.37 24.04 -9.42
N ARG A 131 5.60 23.35 -10.56
CA ARG A 131 6.00 23.99 -11.84
C ARG A 131 4.96 24.96 -12.38
N TRP A 132 3.68 24.66 -12.14
CA TRP A 132 2.56 25.51 -12.54
C TRP A 132 2.45 26.77 -11.68
N ARG A 133 2.65 26.66 -10.37
CA ARG A 133 2.67 27.82 -9.45
C ARG A 133 3.93 28.68 -9.54
N PHE A 134 4.97 28.21 -10.22
CA PHE A 134 6.24 28.93 -10.31
C PHE A 134 6.11 30.23 -11.12
N PRO A 135 6.35 31.42 -10.51
CA PRO A 135 6.27 32.71 -11.18
C PRO A 135 7.22 32.81 -12.38
N ARG A 136 6.80 33.50 -13.44
CA ARG A 136 7.62 33.67 -14.65
C ARG A 136 8.97 34.37 -14.38
N GLN A 137 9.00 35.32 -13.45
CA GLN A 137 10.24 36.02 -13.04
C GLN A 137 11.24 35.11 -12.34
N GLU A 138 10.77 34.16 -11.52
CA GLU A 138 11.65 33.20 -10.85
C GLU A 138 12.16 32.12 -11.82
N LYS A 139 11.34 31.75 -12.82
CA LYS A 139 11.78 30.86 -13.92
C LYS A 139 12.92 31.49 -14.72
N SER A 140 12.78 32.75 -15.14
CA SER A 140 13.84 33.44 -15.89
C SER A 140 15.11 33.57 -15.06
N ARG A 141 14.99 33.85 -13.75
CA ARG A 141 16.16 33.92 -12.84
C ARG A 141 16.87 32.57 -12.71
N LEU A 142 16.13 31.47 -12.62
CA LEU A 142 16.70 30.12 -12.60
C LEU A 142 17.41 29.78 -13.91
N GLU A 143 16.85 30.14 -15.05
CA GLU A 143 17.48 29.92 -16.36
C GLU A 143 18.81 30.68 -16.48
N THR A 144 18.87 31.92 -15.99
CA THR A 144 20.12 32.69 -15.95
C THR A 144 21.16 32.01 -15.04
N LEU A 145 20.77 31.62 -13.83
CA LEU A 145 21.68 30.94 -12.89
C LEU A 145 22.19 29.59 -13.42
N ILE A 146 21.36 28.84 -14.13
CA ILE A 146 21.79 27.60 -14.80
C ILE A 146 22.81 27.91 -15.90
N SER A 147 22.59 28.94 -16.71
CA SER A 147 23.55 29.34 -17.75
C SER A 147 24.89 29.82 -17.20
N GLU A 148 24.93 30.37 -15.98
CA GLU A 148 26.17 30.76 -15.30
C GLU A 148 26.92 29.56 -14.69
N LEU A 149 26.22 28.49 -14.33
CA LEU A 149 26.78 27.27 -13.73
C LEU A 149 27.24 26.23 -14.75
N THR A 150 26.74 26.30 -15.99
CA THR A 150 27.17 25.45 -17.11
C THR A 150 27.97 26.31 -18.11
N PRO A 151 29.30 26.41 -17.98
CA PRO A 151 30.14 27.16 -18.90
C PRO A 151 30.19 26.56 -20.32
#